data_AF-A0A7W0NRV5-F1
#
_entry.id   AF-A0A7W0NRV5-F1
#
_cell.length_a   1.000
_cell.length_b   1.000
_cell.length_c   1.000
_cell.angle_alpha   90.00
_cell.angle_beta   90.00
_cell.angle_gamma   90.00
#
_symmetry.space_group_name_H-M   'P 1'
#
loop_
_entity.id
_entity.type
_entity.pdbx_description
1 polymer ?
#
loop_
_entity_poly.entity_id
_entity_poly.type
_entity_poly.pdbx_seq_one_letter_code
_entity_poly.pdbx_strand_id
1 'polypeptide(L)'
;GLTMIAVAINIAAQTPPGKAETPPDYKGPVNTVGIASEPADGKQISGGVLNGKAIALPKPPYPAAARAVGASGAVSVQVLIDESGDVVSASPVSGHPLLRAAAAQAARGAKFSPTQLEGMPVKVSGIITYNFVGPLNPARLGFLLGVADRSGSFARYGYPESLAFQMPEDWIQEKEILNSLTFEEAPTVVATAEAAKPAANPAKDSNRYTVMGNPHVYSVAAAKNSAKLDSKSVSALRRLLDLIETRASVNESWAWSNEFGQAMGVLVVEIDDQTKVERNLATIETLVANAPTTVRQGSLELVRDFIAFARTENVSDSGRQGIAEKAEALANLRY
;
A
#
# COMPACT_ATOMS: atom_id res chain seq x y z
N GLY A 1 -73.14 15.53 9.07
CA GLY A 1 -72.90 15.71 7.63
C GLY A 1 -71.79 14.75 7.25
N LEU A 2 -71.92 13.86 6.27
CA LEU A 2 -72.06 14.13 4.82
C LEU A 2 -71.06 15.24 4.39
N THR A 3 -70.11 15.02 3.48
CA THR A 3 -70.22 14.24 2.24
C THR A 3 -68.86 13.68 1.78
N MET A 4 -68.90 12.44 1.29
CA MET A 4 -67.86 11.71 0.58
C MET A 4 -67.65 12.25 -0.83
N ILE A 5 -66.40 12.30 -1.30
CA ILE A 5 -66.08 12.17 -2.74
C ILE A 5 -65.06 11.05 -2.86
N ALA A 6 -65.51 9.97 -3.47
CA ALA A 6 -64.72 8.83 -3.89
C ALA A 6 -64.09 9.13 -5.26
N VAL A 7 -62.83 8.75 -5.44
CA VAL A 7 -62.24 8.51 -6.75
C VAL A 7 -61.66 7.10 -6.72
N ALA A 8 -62.36 6.20 -7.40
CA ALA A 8 -61.92 4.84 -7.67
C ALA A 8 -61.12 4.84 -8.97
N ILE A 9 -59.91 4.28 -8.98
CA ILE A 9 -59.28 3.77 -10.20
C ILE A 9 -58.75 2.37 -9.92
N ASN A 10 -58.99 1.55 -10.93
CA ASN A 10 -59.21 0.11 -10.95
C ASN A 10 -57.90 -0.69 -10.89
N ILE A 11 -57.94 -1.83 -10.20
CA ILE A 11 -56.87 -2.82 -10.14
C ILE A 11 -57.02 -3.76 -11.34
N ALA A 12 -55.99 -3.84 -12.18
CA ALA A 12 -55.80 -4.94 -13.12
C ALA A 12 -54.50 -5.65 -12.79
N ALA A 13 -54.63 -6.90 -12.37
CA ALA A 13 -53.55 -7.82 -12.04
C ALA A 13 -52.73 -8.18 -13.29
N GLN A 14 -51.39 -8.15 -13.18
CA GLN A 14 -50.50 -8.90 -14.06
C GLN A 14 -49.38 -9.56 -13.25
N THR A 15 -49.08 -10.76 -13.72
CA THR A 15 -48.28 -11.91 -13.25
C THR A 15 -46.78 -11.67 -13.02
N PRO A 16 -46.07 -12.60 -12.33
CA PRO A 16 -44.73 -12.38 -11.75
C PRO A 16 -43.58 -12.39 -12.78
N PRO A 17 -42.41 -11.78 -12.47
CA PRO A 17 -41.29 -11.71 -13.40
C PRO A 17 -40.51 -13.03 -13.46
N GLY A 18 -40.36 -13.53 -14.69
CA GLY A 18 -39.54 -14.68 -15.06
C GLY A 18 -38.04 -14.35 -15.18
N LYS A 19 -37.26 -15.43 -15.27
CA LYS A 19 -35.79 -15.51 -15.32
C LYS A 19 -35.13 -14.58 -16.34
N ALA A 20 -33.95 -14.08 -15.98
CA ALA A 20 -33.07 -13.29 -16.85
C ALA A 20 -32.54 -14.12 -18.03
N GLU A 21 -32.77 -13.61 -19.24
CA GLU A 21 -32.17 -14.06 -20.51
C GLU A 21 -30.86 -13.31 -20.80
N THR A 22 -29.92 -14.00 -21.45
CA THR A 22 -28.58 -13.54 -21.85
C THR A 22 -28.61 -12.56 -23.04
N PRO A 23 -27.71 -11.55 -23.12
CA PRO A 23 -27.66 -10.62 -24.26
C PRO A 23 -27.07 -11.24 -25.55
N PRO A 24 -27.40 -10.70 -26.74
CA PRO A 24 -27.24 -11.37 -28.03
C PRO A 24 -25.86 -11.21 -28.69
N ASP A 25 -25.61 -12.20 -29.55
CA ASP A 25 -24.48 -12.41 -30.46
C ASP A 25 -24.30 -11.24 -31.46
N TYR A 26 -23.12 -10.60 -31.47
CA TYR A 26 -22.78 -9.52 -32.40
C TYR A 26 -21.76 -10.00 -33.44
N LYS A 27 -22.24 -10.26 -34.66
CA LYS A 27 -21.41 -10.57 -35.84
C LYS A 27 -21.04 -9.29 -36.60
N GLY A 28 -19.75 -8.96 -36.65
CA GLY A 28 -19.14 -7.94 -37.52
C GLY A 28 -17.79 -8.46 -38.08
N PRO A 29 -17.29 -7.93 -39.20
CA PRO A 29 -16.52 -8.69 -40.18
C PRO A 29 -15.11 -9.05 -39.72
N VAL A 30 -14.74 -10.31 -39.99
CA VAL A 30 -13.41 -10.89 -39.78
C VAL A 30 -12.49 -10.39 -40.89
N ASN A 31 -11.55 -9.50 -40.54
CA ASN A 31 -10.34 -9.29 -41.34
C ASN A 31 -9.24 -10.19 -40.78
N THR A 32 -9.12 -11.38 -41.36
CA THR A 32 -7.97 -12.28 -41.19
C THR A 32 -6.72 -11.65 -41.81
N VAL A 33 -5.84 -11.09 -40.97
CA VAL A 33 -4.42 -10.98 -41.30
C VAL A 33 -3.70 -12.04 -40.48
N GLY A 34 -2.98 -12.91 -41.19
CA GLY A 34 -2.56 -14.24 -40.77
C GLY A 34 -1.82 -14.30 -39.43
N ILE A 35 -2.30 -15.20 -38.58
CA ILE A 35 -1.56 -15.76 -37.46
C ILE A 35 -0.45 -16.63 -38.08
N ALA A 36 0.75 -16.08 -38.18
CA ALA A 36 1.94 -16.91 -38.29
C ALA A 36 2.12 -17.60 -36.93
N SER A 37 2.03 -18.92 -36.99
CA SER A 37 2.20 -19.90 -35.92
C SER A 37 3.42 -19.65 -35.03
N GLU A 38 3.16 -19.75 -33.73
CA GLU A 38 4.08 -19.94 -32.60
C GLU A 38 5.21 -20.95 -32.87
N PRO A 39 6.43 -20.75 -32.34
CA PRO A 39 7.29 -21.86 -31.99
C PRO A 39 7.01 -22.29 -30.55
N ALA A 40 6.63 -23.55 -30.43
CA ALA A 40 6.46 -24.29 -29.20
C ALA A 40 7.75 -24.42 -28.38
N ASP A 41 7.54 -24.65 -27.08
CA ASP A 41 8.40 -25.37 -26.14
C ASP A 41 9.75 -24.72 -25.75
N GLY A 42 9.65 -23.66 -24.95
CA GLY A 42 10.74 -23.20 -24.09
C GLY A 42 10.38 -23.47 -22.63
N LYS A 43 11.22 -24.21 -21.90
CA LYS A 43 11.08 -24.54 -20.47
C LYS A 43 10.88 -23.26 -19.64
N GLN A 44 9.62 -22.85 -19.42
CA GLN A 44 9.28 -21.67 -18.63
C GLN A 44 9.44 -21.98 -17.15
N ILE A 45 10.14 -21.10 -16.43
CA ILE A 45 10.29 -21.23 -14.99
C ILE A 45 9.55 -20.11 -14.25
N SER A 46 8.90 -20.46 -13.14
CA SER A 46 8.26 -19.49 -12.25
C SER A 46 9.30 -18.92 -11.29
N GLY A 47 9.56 -17.62 -11.39
CA GLY A 47 10.57 -16.90 -10.63
C GLY A 47 10.04 -16.19 -9.37
N GLY A 48 8.74 -16.30 -9.06
CA GLY A 48 8.14 -15.60 -7.92
C GLY A 48 8.18 -14.08 -8.09
N VAL A 49 8.49 -13.32 -7.04
CA VAL A 49 8.67 -11.86 -7.13
C VAL A 49 10.06 -11.53 -7.69
N LEU A 50 10.14 -10.70 -8.71
CA LEU A 50 11.37 -10.52 -9.50
C LEU A 50 12.14 -9.25 -9.20
N ASN A 51 11.57 -8.31 -8.43
CA ASN A 51 12.11 -6.96 -8.27
C ASN A 51 13.61 -6.87 -7.92
N GLY A 52 14.17 -7.84 -7.18
CA GLY A 52 15.57 -7.83 -6.74
C GLY A 52 16.56 -8.50 -7.69
N LYS A 53 16.05 -9.10 -8.76
CA LYS A 53 16.84 -9.69 -9.84
C LYS A 53 16.91 -8.76 -11.06
N ALA A 54 16.28 -7.59 -10.98
CA ALA A 54 16.27 -6.60 -12.04
C ALA A 54 17.62 -5.87 -12.11
N ILE A 55 18.20 -5.82 -13.31
CA ILE A 55 19.33 -4.95 -13.66
C ILE A 55 18.85 -3.50 -13.73
N ALA A 56 17.68 -3.28 -14.32
CA ALA A 56 17.03 -1.99 -14.38
C ALA A 56 15.54 -2.16 -14.08
N LEU A 57 15.02 -1.33 -13.19
CA LEU A 57 13.61 -1.33 -12.82
C LEU A 57 13.06 0.10 -12.91
N PRO A 58 12.56 0.52 -14.09
CA PRO A 58 12.04 1.87 -14.29
C PRO A 58 10.94 2.21 -13.29
N LYS A 59 10.92 3.47 -12.85
CA LYS A 59 9.91 3.97 -11.92
C LYS A 59 8.64 4.35 -12.70
N PRO A 60 7.44 3.92 -12.27
CA PRO A 60 6.19 4.29 -12.93
C PRO A 60 5.86 5.78 -12.67
N PRO A 61 5.39 6.52 -13.69
CA PRO A 61 4.91 7.89 -13.49
C PRO A 61 3.63 7.90 -12.64
N TYR A 62 3.43 8.93 -11.79
CA TYR A 62 2.17 9.08 -11.04
C TYR A 62 1.06 9.59 -11.95
N PRO A 63 0.00 8.80 -12.20
CA PRO A 63 -1.10 9.26 -13.02
C PRO A 63 -1.76 10.49 -12.38
N ALA A 64 -1.99 11.55 -13.16
CA ALA A 64 -2.59 12.79 -12.63
C ALA A 64 -3.97 12.53 -11.97
N ALA A 65 -4.78 11.64 -12.57
CA ALA A 65 -6.05 11.21 -12.01
C ALA A 65 -5.87 10.50 -10.64
N ALA A 66 -4.87 9.63 -10.52
CA ALA A 66 -4.55 8.99 -9.25
C ALA A 66 -4.09 10.00 -8.20
N ARG A 67 -3.28 11.00 -8.59
CA ARG A 67 -2.83 12.08 -7.71
C ARG A 67 -4.00 12.93 -7.20
N ALA A 68 -4.95 13.26 -8.08
CA ALA A 68 -6.12 14.06 -7.76
C ALA A 68 -7.02 13.38 -6.70
N VAL A 69 -7.19 12.06 -6.80
CA VAL A 69 -7.99 11.30 -5.83
C VAL A 69 -7.16 10.70 -4.70
N GLY A 70 -5.83 10.88 -4.71
CA GLY A 70 -4.90 10.33 -3.72
C GLY A 70 -4.75 8.81 -3.77
N ALA A 71 -5.02 8.16 -4.90
CA ALA A 71 -4.95 6.70 -5.03
C ALA A 71 -3.50 6.20 -4.86
N SER A 72 -3.25 5.45 -3.79
CA SER A 72 -1.96 4.89 -3.41
C SER A 72 -2.02 3.37 -3.27
N GLY A 73 -0.88 2.76 -2.93
CA GLY A 73 -0.77 1.34 -2.58
C GLY A 73 0.06 0.52 -3.57
N ALA A 74 0.21 -0.76 -3.22
CA ALA A 74 0.97 -1.72 -4.02
C ALA A 74 0.19 -2.16 -5.26
N VAL A 75 0.89 -2.27 -6.38
CA VAL A 75 0.43 -2.82 -7.65
C VAL A 75 1.35 -3.95 -8.03
N SER A 76 0.84 -5.18 -8.01
CA SER A 76 1.56 -6.35 -8.51
C SER A 76 1.28 -6.54 -9.99
N VAL A 77 2.36 -6.67 -10.77
CA VAL A 77 2.35 -6.85 -12.22
C VAL A 77 3.00 -8.18 -12.53
N GLN A 78 2.24 -9.11 -13.10
CA GLN A 78 2.80 -10.34 -13.63
C GLN A 78 3.54 -10.02 -14.94
N VAL A 79 4.78 -10.47 -15.05
CA VAL A 79 5.65 -10.27 -16.21
C VAL A 79 6.15 -11.59 -16.77
N LEU A 80 6.37 -11.60 -18.08
CA LEU A 80 7.11 -12.66 -18.78
C LEU A 80 8.41 -12.04 -19.32
N ILE A 81 9.53 -12.64 -18.96
CA ILE A 81 10.88 -12.23 -19.36
C ILE A 81 11.41 -13.24 -20.38
N ASP A 82 12.01 -12.74 -21.44
CA ASP A 82 12.64 -13.57 -22.47
C ASP A 82 14.06 -14.03 -22.09
N GLU A 83 14.63 -14.83 -22.99
CA GLU A 83 15.98 -15.39 -22.91
C GLU A 83 17.09 -14.33 -22.79
N SER A 84 16.83 -13.10 -23.24
CA SER A 84 17.76 -11.97 -23.21
C SER A 84 17.60 -11.11 -21.95
N GLY A 85 16.61 -11.41 -21.11
CA GLY A 85 16.30 -10.66 -19.90
C GLY A 85 15.38 -9.47 -20.11
N ASP A 86 14.71 -9.36 -21.27
CA ASP A 86 13.78 -8.28 -21.59
C ASP A 86 12.33 -8.70 -21.30
N VAL A 87 11.51 -7.77 -20.82
CA VAL A 87 10.10 -8.04 -20.47
C VAL A 87 9.22 -8.02 -21.72
N VAL A 88 8.75 -9.18 -22.15
CA VAL A 88 7.91 -9.34 -23.36
C VAL A 88 6.41 -9.25 -23.08
N SER A 89 5.99 -9.45 -21.83
CA SER A 89 4.60 -9.26 -21.40
C SER A 89 4.54 -8.70 -19.99
N ALA A 90 3.57 -7.82 -19.74
CA ALA A 90 3.29 -7.26 -18.42
C ALA A 90 1.78 -7.05 -18.24
N SER A 91 1.21 -7.70 -17.22
CA SER A 91 -0.21 -7.65 -16.88
C SER A 91 -0.40 -7.39 -15.38
N PRO A 92 -1.04 -6.28 -14.99
CA PRO A 92 -1.38 -6.00 -13.60
C PRO A 92 -2.38 -7.02 -13.06
N VAL A 93 -2.02 -7.69 -11.96
CA VAL A 93 -2.88 -8.69 -11.31
C VAL A 93 -3.58 -8.15 -10.06
N SER A 94 -3.08 -7.05 -9.48
CA SER A 94 -3.65 -6.42 -8.28
C SER A 94 -3.44 -4.90 -8.28
N GLY A 95 -3.93 -4.22 -7.23
CA GLY A 95 -3.73 -2.79 -7.00
C GLY A 95 -4.83 -1.89 -7.55
N HIS A 96 -4.75 -0.59 -7.24
CA HIS A 96 -5.79 0.39 -7.59
C HIS A 96 -5.92 0.58 -9.11
N PRO A 97 -7.14 0.59 -9.71
CA PRO A 97 -7.32 0.67 -11.16
C PRO A 97 -6.58 1.83 -11.83
N LEU A 98 -6.57 3.01 -11.18
CA LEU A 98 -5.86 4.20 -11.67
C LEU A 98 -4.34 4.07 -11.73
N LEU A 99 -3.74 3.10 -11.02
CA LEU A 99 -2.29 2.91 -10.93
C LEU A 99 -1.78 1.78 -11.84
N ARG A 100 -2.65 0.84 -12.20
CA ARG A 100 -2.30 -0.39 -12.94
C ARG A 100 -1.61 -0.12 -14.27
N ALA A 101 -2.11 0.83 -15.05
CA ALA A 101 -1.54 1.15 -16.37
C ALA A 101 -0.10 1.68 -16.27
N ALA A 102 0.16 2.59 -15.33
CA ALA A 102 1.51 3.13 -15.12
C ALA A 102 2.48 2.05 -14.62
N ALA A 103 2.03 1.17 -13.73
CA ALA A 103 2.83 0.04 -13.26
C ALA A 103 3.18 -0.93 -14.39
N ALA A 104 2.21 -1.29 -15.25
CA ALA A 104 2.44 -2.15 -16.40
C ALA A 104 3.45 -1.55 -17.38
N GLN A 105 3.32 -0.25 -17.65
CA GLN A 105 4.25 0.46 -18.54
C GLN A 105 5.68 0.44 -17.99
N ALA A 106 5.86 0.70 -16.70
CA ALA A 106 7.17 0.62 -16.05
C ALA A 106 7.74 -0.81 -16.06
N ALA A 107 6.89 -1.81 -15.82
CA ALA A 107 7.27 -3.21 -15.84
C ALA A 107 7.81 -3.64 -17.22
N ARG A 108 7.21 -3.16 -18.32
CA ARG A 108 7.68 -3.45 -19.68
C ARG A 108 9.07 -2.89 -19.98
N GLY A 109 9.46 -1.80 -19.33
CA GLY A 109 10.79 -1.23 -19.47
C GLY A 109 11.84 -1.86 -18.54
N ALA A 110 11.45 -2.81 -17.71
CA ALA A 110 12.39 -3.47 -16.79
C ALA A 110 13.31 -4.43 -17.55
N LYS A 111 14.56 -4.54 -17.06
CA LYS A 111 15.59 -5.41 -17.63
C LYS A 111 16.17 -6.31 -16.54
N PHE A 112 16.36 -7.57 -16.87
CA PHE A 112 16.82 -8.63 -15.96
C PHE A 112 18.08 -9.30 -16.52
N SER A 113 18.81 -10.00 -15.66
CA SER A 113 19.90 -10.86 -16.15
C SER A 113 19.31 -12.07 -16.86
N PRO A 114 19.82 -12.45 -18.05
CA PRO A 114 19.45 -13.69 -18.73
C PRO A 114 19.50 -14.86 -17.75
N THR A 115 18.39 -15.58 -17.63
CA THR A 115 18.34 -16.77 -16.76
C THR A 115 18.63 -17.99 -17.61
N GLN A 116 19.59 -18.80 -17.18
CA GLN A 116 19.96 -20.03 -17.86
C GLN A 116 19.61 -21.23 -16.98
N LEU A 117 19.09 -22.29 -17.60
CA LEU A 117 18.85 -23.58 -16.98
C LEU A 117 19.62 -24.62 -17.77
N GLU A 118 20.55 -25.33 -17.11
CA GLU A 118 21.46 -26.28 -17.77
C GLU A 118 22.28 -25.66 -18.92
N GLY A 119 22.64 -24.37 -18.78
CA GLY A 119 23.40 -23.61 -19.79
C GLY A 119 22.57 -23.11 -20.97
N MET A 120 21.27 -23.42 -21.02
CA MET A 120 20.35 -22.91 -22.04
C MET A 120 19.56 -21.72 -21.49
N PRO A 121 19.44 -20.60 -22.22
CA PRO A 121 18.62 -19.49 -21.78
C PRO A 121 17.14 -19.87 -21.79
N VAL A 122 16.41 -19.47 -20.76
CA VAL A 122 15.00 -19.83 -20.57
C VAL A 122 14.15 -18.60 -20.25
N LYS A 123 12.87 -18.67 -20.63
CA LYS A 123 11.87 -17.65 -20.27
C LYS A 123 11.48 -17.77 -18.80
N VAL A 124 11.25 -16.63 -18.17
CA VAL A 124 10.91 -16.55 -16.75
C VAL A 124 9.60 -15.79 -16.57
N SER A 125 8.64 -16.39 -15.88
CA SER A 125 7.43 -15.69 -15.42
C SER A 125 7.59 -15.28 -13.96
N GLY A 126 7.15 -14.08 -13.60
CA GLY A 126 7.13 -13.66 -12.20
C GLY A 126 6.33 -12.38 -11.96
N ILE A 127 6.46 -11.81 -10.77
CA ILE A 127 5.71 -10.64 -10.31
C ILE A 127 6.66 -9.50 -10.02
N ILE A 128 6.38 -8.33 -10.57
CA ILE A 128 6.99 -7.06 -10.16
C ILE A 128 5.98 -6.29 -9.31
N THR A 129 6.37 -5.88 -8.10
CA THR A 129 5.51 -5.06 -7.24
C THR A 129 5.98 -3.61 -7.23
N TYR A 130 5.12 -2.68 -7.64
CA TYR A 130 5.34 -1.23 -7.54
C TYR A 130 4.51 -0.66 -6.40
N ASN A 131 5.10 0.16 -5.53
CA ASN A 131 4.37 0.83 -4.46
C ASN A 131 4.17 2.32 -4.80
N PHE A 132 2.92 2.72 -5.03
CA PHE A 132 2.59 4.12 -5.27
C PHE A 132 2.28 4.80 -3.95
N VAL A 133 3.15 5.71 -3.53
CA VAL A 133 2.94 6.53 -2.34
C VAL A 133 2.44 7.90 -2.76
N GLY A 134 1.18 8.20 -2.43
CA GLY A 134 0.56 9.50 -2.73
C GLY A 134 1.19 10.66 -1.94
N PRO A 135 0.60 11.87 -2.03
CA PRO A 135 0.95 12.96 -1.13
C PRO A 135 0.92 12.48 0.33
N LEU A 136 1.83 13.00 1.16
CA LEU A 136 1.95 12.67 2.58
C LEU A 136 0.56 12.59 3.22
N ASN A 137 0.15 11.39 3.61
CA ASN A 137 -1.10 11.16 4.32
C ASN A 137 -0.81 11.31 5.83
N PRO A 138 -1.42 12.28 6.53
CA PRO A 138 -1.13 12.51 7.95
C PRO A 138 -1.49 11.31 8.82
N ALA A 139 -2.58 10.61 8.52
CA ALA A 139 -2.96 9.39 9.24
C ALA A 139 -1.93 8.27 9.03
N ARG A 140 -1.40 8.11 7.82
CA ARG A 140 -0.34 7.12 7.57
C ARG A 140 0.97 7.52 8.24
N LEU A 141 1.33 8.80 8.20
CA LEU A 141 2.50 9.33 8.88
C LEU A 141 2.41 9.06 10.39
N GLY A 142 1.30 9.49 11.00
CA GLY A 142 1.03 9.25 12.41
C GLY A 142 1.08 7.78 12.77
N PHE A 143 0.48 6.91 11.95
CA PHE A 143 0.54 5.45 12.15
C PHE A 143 1.96 4.92 12.22
N LEU A 144 2.80 5.28 11.24
CA LEU A 144 4.19 4.82 11.21
C LEU A 144 4.99 5.33 12.40
N LEU A 145 4.80 6.59 12.79
CA LEU A 145 5.52 7.18 13.91
C LEU A 145 5.02 6.66 15.26
N GLY A 146 3.72 6.41 15.40
CA GLY A 146 3.13 5.79 16.59
C GLY A 146 3.62 4.36 16.80
N VAL A 147 3.73 3.58 15.73
CA VAL A 147 4.40 2.26 15.78
C VAL A 147 5.85 2.41 16.22
N ALA A 148 6.59 3.34 15.60
CA ALA A 148 8.01 3.53 15.86
C ALA A 148 8.30 4.00 17.29
N ASP A 149 7.52 4.96 17.82
CA ASP A 149 7.71 5.45 19.19
C ASP A 149 7.29 4.39 20.21
N ARG A 150 6.18 3.69 19.96
CA ARG A 150 5.68 2.69 20.91
C ARG A 150 6.54 1.44 20.97
N SER A 151 7.00 0.96 19.81
CA SER A 151 7.78 -0.28 19.73
C SER A 151 9.28 -0.06 19.65
N GLY A 152 9.76 1.18 19.47
CA GLY A 152 11.16 1.47 19.17
C GLY A 152 11.61 0.92 17.81
N SER A 153 10.69 0.63 16.89
CA SER A 153 10.97 0.02 15.59
C SER A 153 9.88 0.37 14.58
N PHE A 154 10.20 0.56 13.30
CA PHE A 154 9.17 0.81 12.28
C PHE A 154 8.37 -0.44 11.91
N ALA A 155 8.79 -1.61 12.42
CA ALA A 155 8.21 -2.92 12.15
C ALA A 155 7.99 -3.14 10.64
N ARG A 156 7.08 -4.03 10.26
CA ARG A 156 6.76 -4.30 8.84
C ARG A 156 6.09 -3.13 8.10
N TYR A 157 5.81 -2.01 8.77
CA TYR A 157 4.91 -0.99 8.25
C TYR A 157 5.61 0.10 7.43
N GLY A 158 6.90 0.35 7.64
CA GLY A 158 7.61 1.37 6.85
C GLY A 158 9.11 1.40 7.03
N TYR A 159 9.77 2.18 6.18
CA TYR A 159 11.20 2.50 6.24
C TYR A 159 11.35 4.00 6.49
N PRO A 160 12.19 4.45 7.45
CA PRO A 160 12.39 5.88 7.72
C PRO A 160 12.77 6.70 6.49
N GLU A 161 13.64 6.17 5.63
CA GLU A 161 14.13 6.85 4.44
C GLU A 161 13.02 7.00 3.39
N SER A 162 12.16 5.98 3.28
CA SER A 162 10.97 6.05 2.42
C SER A 162 9.98 7.09 2.94
N LEU A 163 9.87 7.26 4.27
CA LEU A 163 9.03 8.27 4.89
C LEU A 163 9.59 9.68 4.66
N ALA A 164 10.90 9.87 4.87
CA ALA A 164 11.60 11.14 4.60
C ALA A 164 11.41 11.57 3.14
N PHE A 165 11.43 10.61 2.22
CA PHE A 165 11.25 10.90 0.82
C PHE A 165 9.82 11.38 0.47
N GLN A 166 8.80 10.96 1.23
CA GLN A 166 7.41 11.36 1.02
C GLN A 166 7.10 12.76 1.57
N MET A 167 7.87 13.23 2.56
CA MET A 167 7.69 14.52 3.19
C MET A 167 7.88 15.71 2.21
N PRO A 168 7.20 16.85 2.44
CA PRO A 168 7.41 18.10 1.69
C PRO A 168 8.88 18.51 1.56
N GLU A 169 9.22 19.30 0.53
CA GLU A 169 10.62 19.68 0.28
C GLU A 169 11.17 20.60 1.37
N ASP A 170 10.32 21.46 1.91
CA ASP A 170 10.60 22.42 2.97
C ASP A 170 10.67 21.79 4.38
N TRP A 171 10.37 20.50 4.52
CA TRP A 171 10.49 19.74 5.77
C TRP A 171 11.93 19.21 5.95
N ILE A 172 12.90 20.12 5.90
CA ILE A 172 14.32 19.77 5.85
C ILE A 172 14.77 19.04 7.12
N GLN A 173 14.40 19.56 8.29
CA GLN A 173 14.83 19.01 9.58
C GLN A 173 14.23 17.63 9.83
N GLU A 174 12.95 17.43 9.50
CA GLU A 174 12.23 16.17 9.68
C GLU A 174 12.85 15.06 8.83
N LYS A 175 13.20 15.41 7.60
CA LYS A 175 13.87 14.50 6.64
C LYS A 175 15.27 14.15 7.10
N GLU A 176 16.02 15.12 7.62
CA GLU A 176 17.36 14.88 8.16
C GLU A 176 17.31 13.93 9.36
N ILE A 177 16.36 14.14 10.28
CA ILE A 177 16.16 13.24 11.42
C ILE A 177 15.90 11.81 10.95
N LEU A 178 14.92 11.61 10.07
CA LEU A 178 14.57 10.28 9.56
C LEU A 178 15.73 9.58 8.85
N ASN A 179 16.52 10.31 8.06
CA ASN A 179 17.68 9.76 7.36
C ASN A 179 18.89 9.52 8.29
N SER A 180 18.88 10.09 9.50
CA SER A 180 19.95 9.95 10.49
C SER A 180 19.69 8.86 11.53
N LEU A 181 18.50 8.24 11.51
CA LEU A 181 18.15 7.19 12.46
C LEU A 181 19.07 5.98 12.30
N THR A 182 19.55 5.49 13.44
CA THR A 182 20.39 4.31 13.55
C THR A 182 19.70 3.24 14.40
N PHE A 183 20.08 2.00 14.16
CA PHE A 183 19.46 0.82 14.75
C PHE A 183 20.50 0.02 15.53
N GLU A 184 20.08 -0.61 16.62
CA GLU A 184 20.87 -1.62 17.30
C GLU A 184 21.21 -2.74 16.30
N GLU A 185 22.47 -3.21 16.26
CA GLU A 185 22.92 -4.20 15.29
C GLU A 185 21.95 -5.39 15.21
N ALA A 186 21.43 -5.67 14.02
CA ALA A 186 20.53 -6.80 13.81
C ALA A 186 21.26 -8.12 14.14
N PRO A 187 20.57 -9.15 14.66
CA PRO A 187 21.19 -10.46 14.87
C PRO A 187 21.83 -10.95 13.56
N THR A 188 23.02 -11.52 13.68
CA THR A 188 23.81 -12.08 12.57
C THR A 188 23.01 -13.13 11.82
N VAL A 189 22.38 -12.74 10.72
CA VAL A 189 21.94 -13.70 9.70
C VAL A 189 23.10 -13.84 8.74
N VAL A 190 23.67 -15.05 8.66
CA VAL A 190 24.73 -15.41 7.72
C VAL A 190 24.23 -15.09 6.30
N ALA A 191 24.71 -13.99 5.73
CA ALA A 191 24.39 -13.57 4.38
C ALA A 191 25.33 -14.26 3.39
N THR A 192 24.78 -15.09 2.50
CA THR A 192 25.41 -15.37 1.21
C THR A 192 24.79 -14.49 0.13
N ALA A 193 25.66 -13.96 -0.73
CA ALA A 193 25.42 -13.17 -1.94
C ALA A 193 25.34 -11.63 -1.81
N GLU A 194 26.54 -11.04 -1.84
CA GLU A 194 26.99 -9.86 -2.60
C GLU A 194 25.91 -8.98 -3.27
N ALA A 195 25.70 -7.79 -2.70
CA ALA A 195 24.83 -6.75 -3.22
C ALA A 195 25.59 -5.82 -4.19
N ALA A 196 25.14 -5.77 -5.45
CA ALA A 196 25.55 -4.72 -6.38
C ALA A 196 24.91 -3.38 -5.97
N LYS A 197 25.75 -2.34 -5.88
CA LYS A 197 25.38 -0.96 -5.54
C LYS A 197 24.36 -0.42 -6.55
N PRO A 198 23.22 0.16 -6.14
CA PRO A 198 22.29 0.77 -7.11
C PRO A 198 22.98 1.96 -7.79
N ALA A 199 22.96 1.95 -9.12
CA ALA A 199 23.45 3.06 -9.93
C ALA A 199 22.62 4.33 -9.65
N ALA A 200 23.31 5.43 -9.35
CA ALA A 200 22.68 6.75 -9.24
C ALA A 200 22.26 7.25 -10.63
N ASN A 201 21.08 7.84 -10.76
CA ASN A 201 20.66 8.53 -11.98
C ASN A 201 20.39 10.02 -11.67
N PRO A 202 21.02 10.98 -12.37
CA PRO A 202 21.00 12.41 -12.05
C PRO A 202 19.79 13.19 -12.60
N ALA A 203 18.64 12.54 -12.82
CA ALA A 203 17.45 13.23 -13.31
C ALA A 203 16.72 13.96 -12.17
N LYS A 204 16.76 15.29 -12.20
CA LYS A 204 15.88 16.20 -11.46
C LYS A 204 14.41 15.87 -11.78
N ASP A 205 13.79 14.95 -11.05
CA ASP A 205 12.38 14.62 -11.25
C ASP A 205 11.59 14.69 -9.95
N SER A 206 10.58 15.55 -9.99
CA SER A 206 9.58 15.93 -9.00
C SER A 206 8.60 14.80 -8.60
N ASN A 207 8.99 13.53 -8.72
CA ASN A 207 8.12 12.37 -8.48
C ASN A 207 8.66 11.46 -7.36
N ARG A 208 7.94 11.44 -6.23
CA ARG A 208 8.27 10.71 -4.98
C ARG A 208 7.75 9.26 -4.99
N TYR A 209 8.63 8.27 -5.21
CA TYR A 209 8.40 6.81 -5.05
C TYR A 209 9.57 5.95 -4.55
N THR A 210 9.24 4.81 -3.92
CA THR A 210 10.17 3.70 -3.62
C THR A 210 9.90 2.50 -4.55
N VAL A 211 10.98 1.92 -5.09
CA VAL A 211 10.96 0.63 -5.79
C VAL A 211 11.35 -0.44 -4.76
N MET A 212 10.45 -1.38 -4.44
CA MET A 212 10.86 -2.53 -3.63
C MET A 212 11.82 -3.38 -4.45
N GLY A 213 12.97 -3.76 -3.90
CA GLY A 213 13.88 -4.74 -4.45
C GLY A 213 13.85 -6.02 -3.60
N ASN A 214 13.74 -7.17 -4.28
CA ASN A 214 13.92 -8.57 -3.85
C ASN A 214 12.91 -9.21 -2.86
N PRO A 215 12.25 -10.34 -3.21
CA PRO A 215 11.58 -11.18 -2.22
C PRO A 215 12.54 -11.85 -1.22
N HIS A 216 13.81 -12.06 -1.55
CA HIS A 216 14.81 -12.52 -0.57
C HIS A 216 15.32 -11.39 0.35
N VAL A 217 14.94 -10.15 0.08
CA VAL A 217 15.14 -9.02 0.99
C VAL A 217 14.00 -8.93 2.02
N TYR A 218 12.97 -9.77 1.93
CA TYR A 218 12.00 -9.98 3.02
C TYR A 218 12.61 -10.71 4.23
N SER A 219 13.81 -11.30 4.15
CA SER A 219 14.49 -11.80 5.36
C SER A 219 15.42 -10.75 5.96
N VAL A 220 16.18 -10.00 5.15
CA VAL A 220 17.17 -9.03 5.66
C VAL A 220 16.60 -7.62 5.88
N ALA A 221 15.76 -7.09 4.98
CA ALA A 221 15.10 -5.79 5.19
C ALA A 221 13.87 -5.88 6.09
N ALA A 222 13.19 -7.04 6.18
CA ALA A 222 12.23 -7.25 7.25
C ALA A 222 12.94 -7.39 8.61
N ALA A 223 14.14 -8.01 8.66
CA ALA A 223 14.96 -8.06 9.86
C ALA A 223 15.46 -6.66 10.30
N LYS A 224 15.87 -5.80 9.36
CA LYS A 224 16.17 -4.38 9.64
C LYS A 224 14.95 -3.60 10.12
N ASN A 225 13.78 -3.88 9.56
CA ASN A 225 12.55 -3.21 9.93
C ASN A 225 12.00 -3.64 11.30
N SER A 226 12.33 -4.84 11.77
CA SER A 226 12.12 -5.25 13.16
C SER A 226 13.24 -4.81 14.10
N ALA A 227 14.33 -4.26 13.58
CA ALA A 227 15.45 -3.82 14.41
C ALA A 227 15.01 -2.66 15.30
N LYS A 228 15.52 -2.67 16.53
CA LYS A 228 15.25 -1.61 17.49
C LYS A 228 16.12 -0.40 17.17
N LEU A 229 15.53 0.78 17.28
CA LEU A 229 16.25 2.05 17.25
C LEU A 229 17.14 2.12 18.49
N ASP A 230 18.36 2.61 18.33
CA ASP A 230 19.19 2.92 19.49
C ASP A 230 18.61 4.11 20.30
N SER A 231 19.10 4.30 21.52
CA SER A 231 18.59 5.33 22.44
C SER A 231 18.68 6.76 21.88
N LYS A 232 19.70 7.06 21.07
CA LYS A 232 19.87 8.34 20.39
C LYS A 232 18.77 8.52 19.34
N SER A 233 18.48 7.48 18.57
CA SER A 233 17.49 7.48 17.50
C SER A 233 16.06 7.47 18.02
N VAL A 234 15.79 6.84 19.16
CA VAL A 234 14.51 6.99 19.88
C VAL A 234 14.32 8.44 20.33
N SER A 235 15.35 9.09 20.84
CA SER A 235 15.28 10.51 21.23
C SER A 235 15.07 11.43 20.01
N ALA A 236 15.74 11.12 18.90
CA ALA A 236 15.56 11.84 17.64
C ALA A 236 14.14 11.66 17.08
N LEU A 237 13.56 10.45 17.17
CA LEU A 237 12.19 10.17 16.76
C LEU A 237 11.16 10.98 17.57
N ARG A 238 11.36 11.14 18.88
CA ARG A 238 10.48 11.99 19.71
C ARG A 238 10.55 13.46 19.33
N ARG A 239 11.75 13.95 18.99
CA ARG A 239 11.92 15.29 18.43
C ARG A 239 11.21 15.44 17.08
N LEU A 240 11.25 14.40 16.24
CA LEU A 240 10.53 14.40 14.98
C LEU A 240 9.00 14.49 15.19
N LEU A 241 8.46 13.76 16.16
CA LEU A 241 7.05 13.82 16.52
C LEU A 241 6.63 15.25 16.92
N ASP A 242 7.41 15.92 17.76
CA ASP A 242 7.16 17.31 18.20
C ASP A 242 7.19 18.32 17.03
N LEU A 243 8.16 18.18 16.12
CA LEU A 243 8.22 19.01 14.90
C LEU A 243 6.99 18.81 14.02
N ILE A 244 6.58 17.55 13.84
CA ILE A 244 5.42 17.20 13.03
C ILE A 244 4.14 17.74 13.66
N GLU A 245 3.97 17.59 14.97
CA GLU A 245 2.83 18.11 15.71
C GLU A 245 2.74 19.65 15.63
N THR A 246 3.89 20.33 15.75
CA THR A 246 3.96 21.79 15.56
C THR A 246 3.44 22.18 14.17
N ARG A 247 3.86 21.47 13.11
CA ARG A 247 3.37 21.73 11.74
C ARG A 247 1.91 21.35 11.56
N ALA A 248 1.48 20.26 12.19
CA ALA A 248 0.13 19.74 12.15
C ALA A 248 -0.88 20.75 12.68
N SER A 249 -0.53 21.41 13.78
CA SER A 249 -1.41 22.29 14.56
C SER A 249 -2.01 23.45 13.76
N VAL A 250 -1.42 23.82 12.62
CA VAL A 250 -1.93 24.87 11.72
C VAL A 250 -3.18 24.45 10.94
N ASN A 251 -3.51 23.16 10.91
CA ASN A 251 -4.68 22.60 10.25
C ASN A 251 -5.31 21.51 11.13
N GLU A 252 -6.47 21.81 11.70
CA GLU A 252 -7.16 20.92 12.64
C GLU A 252 -7.43 19.51 12.08
N SER A 253 -7.86 19.38 10.81
CA SER A 253 -8.03 18.06 10.17
C SER A 253 -6.72 17.29 10.08
N TRP A 254 -5.63 18.01 9.79
CA TRP A 254 -4.32 17.41 9.65
C TRP A 254 -3.84 16.92 11.01
N ALA A 255 -3.90 17.77 12.04
CA ALA A 255 -3.57 17.43 13.42
C ALA A 255 -4.36 16.22 13.91
N TRP A 256 -5.68 16.26 13.74
CA TRP A 256 -6.56 15.16 14.08
C TRP A 256 -6.18 13.88 13.34
N SER A 257 -5.94 13.96 12.02
CA SER A 257 -5.57 12.79 11.21
C SER A 257 -4.26 12.17 11.66
N ASN A 258 -3.27 13.01 11.99
CA ASN A 258 -1.98 12.55 12.51
C ASN A 258 -2.13 11.87 13.87
N GLU A 259 -2.90 12.45 14.79
CA GLU A 259 -3.18 11.87 16.11
C GLU A 259 -3.95 10.55 16.00
N PHE A 260 -5.00 10.51 15.16
CA PHE A 260 -5.73 9.30 14.82
C PHE A 260 -4.79 8.22 14.27
N GLY A 261 -3.91 8.57 13.34
CA GLY A 261 -2.87 7.69 12.83
C GLY A 261 -2.02 7.09 13.94
N GLN A 262 -1.48 7.93 14.83
CA GLN A 262 -0.65 7.49 15.95
C GLN A 262 -1.40 6.51 16.87
N ALA A 263 -2.65 6.81 17.23
CA ALA A 263 -3.48 5.93 18.04
C ALA A 263 -3.69 4.55 17.39
N MET A 264 -3.91 4.52 16.07
CA MET A 264 -4.02 3.27 15.30
C MET A 264 -2.69 2.49 15.25
N GLY A 265 -1.55 3.19 15.16
CA GLY A 265 -0.23 2.57 15.22
C GLY A 265 0.05 1.92 16.57
N VAL A 266 -0.26 2.63 17.66
CA VAL A 266 -0.15 2.12 19.03
C VAL A 266 -1.03 0.89 19.25
N LEU A 267 -2.30 0.94 18.80
CA LEU A 267 -3.23 -0.19 18.88
C LEU A 267 -2.63 -1.46 18.27
N VAL A 268 -2.01 -1.35 17.09
CA VAL A 268 -1.41 -2.50 16.39
C VAL A 268 -0.19 -3.06 17.11
N VAL A 269 0.59 -2.23 17.80
CA VAL A 269 1.73 -2.67 18.60
C VAL A 269 1.28 -3.43 19.85
N GLU A 270 0.15 -3.02 20.43
CA GLU A 270 -0.36 -3.53 21.72
C GLU A 270 -1.49 -4.55 21.58
N ILE A 271 -1.68 -5.05 20.38
CA ILE A 271 -2.79 -5.91 19.96
C ILE A 271 -2.78 -7.29 20.62
N ASP A 272 -1.69 -7.65 21.31
CA ASP A 272 -1.52 -8.90 22.04
C ASP A 272 -2.15 -8.87 23.45
N ASP A 273 -2.56 -7.69 23.93
CA ASP A 273 -3.14 -7.50 25.26
C ASP A 273 -4.53 -6.89 25.14
N GLN A 274 -5.58 -7.67 25.44
CA GLN A 274 -6.97 -7.24 25.34
C GLN A 274 -7.26 -5.97 26.16
N THR A 275 -6.60 -5.79 27.32
CA THR A 275 -6.82 -4.60 28.16
C THR A 275 -6.26 -3.35 27.47
N LYS A 276 -5.12 -3.48 26.79
CA LYS A 276 -4.54 -2.38 26.00
C LYS A 276 -5.35 -2.12 24.75
N VAL A 277 -5.85 -3.17 24.08
CA VAL A 277 -6.77 -3.04 22.93
C VAL A 277 -7.98 -2.19 23.33
N GLU A 278 -8.69 -2.53 24.40
CA GLU A 278 -9.86 -1.75 24.84
C GLU A 278 -9.51 -0.30 25.19
N ARG A 279 -8.38 -0.07 25.85
CA ARG A 279 -7.91 1.29 26.15
C ARG A 279 -7.65 2.09 24.88
N ASN A 280 -6.96 1.50 23.91
CA ASN A 280 -6.64 2.15 22.64
C ASN A 280 -7.91 2.40 21.81
N LEU A 281 -8.87 1.46 21.80
CA LEU A 281 -10.17 1.66 21.15
C LEU A 281 -10.96 2.80 21.79
N ALA A 282 -10.93 2.95 23.12
CA ALA A 282 -11.56 4.09 23.80
C ALA A 282 -10.90 5.43 23.43
N THR A 283 -9.57 5.46 23.28
CA THR A 283 -8.85 6.64 22.77
C THR A 283 -9.31 6.98 21.35
N ILE A 284 -9.37 5.99 20.45
CA ILE A 284 -9.80 6.20 19.06
C ILE A 284 -11.27 6.66 19.00
N GLU A 285 -12.14 6.10 19.82
CA GLU A 285 -13.55 6.51 19.94
C GLU A 285 -13.67 7.98 20.39
N THR A 286 -12.83 8.40 21.34
CA THR A 286 -12.75 9.80 21.78
C THR A 286 -12.30 10.72 20.64
N LEU A 287 -11.31 10.30 19.84
CA LEU A 287 -10.88 11.07 18.66
C LEU A 287 -12.01 11.19 17.64
N VAL A 288 -12.74 10.11 17.36
CA VAL A 288 -13.91 10.14 16.45
C VAL A 288 -15.00 11.09 16.96
N ALA A 289 -15.26 11.13 18.27
CA ALA A 289 -16.24 12.03 18.86
C ALA A 289 -15.83 13.51 18.74
N ASN A 290 -14.52 13.79 18.78
CA ASN A 290 -13.95 15.13 18.70
C ASN A 290 -13.43 15.49 17.30
N ALA A 291 -13.81 14.74 16.26
CA ALA A 291 -13.33 14.97 14.91
C ALA A 291 -13.78 16.35 14.38
N PRO A 292 -12.87 17.15 13.78
CA PRO A 292 -13.23 18.41 13.14
C PRO A 292 -14.31 18.24 12.07
N THR A 293 -15.14 19.25 11.85
CA THR A 293 -16.24 19.20 10.86
C THR A 293 -15.76 19.03 9.42
N THR A 294 -14.50 19.33 9.16
CA THR A 294 -13.78 19.14 7.91
C THR A 294 -13.42 17.67 7.64
N VAL A 295 -13.47 16.80 8.65
CA VAL A 295 -13.29 15.36 8.49
C VAL A 295 -14.57 14.73 7.93
N ARG A 296 -14.43 13.91 6.89
CA ARG A 296 -15.58 13.30 6.20
C ARG A 296 -16.34 12.31 7.10
N GLN A 297 -17.66 12.47 7.19
CA GLN A 297 -18.52 11.59 7.99
C GLN A 297 -18.45 10.12 7.57
N GLY A 298 -18.42 9.83 6.26
CA GLY A 298 -18.24 8.44 5.78
C GLY A 298 -16.91 7.81 6.20
N SER A 299 -15.84 8.60 6.35
CA SER A 299 -14.58 8.08 6.89
C SER A 299 -14.71 7.76 8.39
N LEU A 300 -15.42 8.59 9.16
CA LEU A 300 -15.69 8.34 10.58
C LEU A 300 -16.58 7.11 10.79
N GLU A 301 -17.54 6.85 9.90
CA GLU A 301 -18.36 5.63 9.93
C GLU A 301 -17.49 4.37 9.77
N LEU A 302 -16.55 4.36 8.83
CA LEU A 302 -15.60 3.24 8.68
C LEU A 302 -14.77 3.00 9.96
N VAL A 303 -14.39 4.07 10.67
CA VAL A 303 -13.68 3.96 11.95
C VAL A 303 -14.59 3.39 13.04
N ARG A 304 -15.86 3.79 13.11
CA ARG A 304 -16.83 3.23 14.06
C ARG A 304 -17.08 1.74 13.81
N ASP A 305 -17.22 1.34 12.55
CA ASP A 305 -17.36 -0.06 12.15
C ASP A 305 -16.12 -0.88 12.55
N PHE A 306 -14.93 -0.30 12.39
CA PHE A 306 -13.69 -0.91 12.85
C PHE A 306 -13.64 -1.07 14.37
N ILE A 307 -14.04 -0.06 15.15
CA ILE A 307 -14.08 -0.16 16.62
C ILE A 307 -15.02 -1.31 17.05
N ALA A 308 -16.20 -1.39 16.44
CA ALA A 308 -17.15 -2.47 16.70
C ALA A 308 -16.55 -3.85 16.36
N PHE A 309 -15.94 -3.97 15.18
CA PHE A 309 -15.23 -5.18 14.76
C PHE A 309 -14.11 -5.57 15.75
N ALA A 310 -13.25 -4.62 16.13
CA ALA A 310 -12.10 -4.89 16.99
C ALA A 310 -12.51 -5.32 18.42
N ARG A 311 -13.67 -4.86 18.92
CA ARG A 311 -14.22 -5.34 20.20
C ARG A 311 -14.78 -6.75 20.12
N THR A 312 -15.28 -7.16 18.95
CA THR A 312 -15.78 -8.53 18.74
C THR A 312 -14.67 -9.54 18.50
N GLU A 313 -13.59 -9.11 17.85
CA GLU A 313 -12.41 -9.92 17.60
C GLU A 313 -11.54 -9.95 18.85
N ASN A 314 -11.63 -11.04 19.63
CA ASN A 314 -10.70 -11.30 20.74
C ASN A 314 -9.23 -11.32 20.23
N VAL A 315 -8.22 -11.24 21.11
CA VAL A 315 -6.76 -11.31 20.80
C VAL A 315 -6.25 -12.66 20.23
N SER A 316 -7.13 -13.46 19.61
CA SER A 316 -6.76 -14.63 18.80
C SER A 316 -5.86 -14.25 17.62
N ASP A 317 -5.10 -15.20 17.07
CA ASP A 317 -4.20 -14.93 15.92
C ASP A 317 -4.93 -14.35 14.71
N SER A 318 -6.10 -14.91 14.37
CA SER A 318 -6.95 -14.39 13.28
C SER A 318 -7.51 -13.01 13.58
N GLY A 319 -7.95 -12.78 14.83
CA GLY A 319 -8.47 -11.48 15.26
C GLY A 319 -7.41 -10.39 15.22
N ARG A 320 -6.21 -10.67 15.72
CA ARG A 320 -5.05 -9.75 15.67
C ARG A 320 -4.68 -9.39 14.24
N GLN A 321 -4.66 -10.39 13.35
CA GLN A 321 -4.39 -10.13 11.93
C GLN A 321 -5.48 -9.24 11.31
N GLY A 322 -6.76 -9.56 11.52
CA GLY A 322 -7.88 -8.78 10.98
C GLY A 322 -7.92 -7.34 11.49
N ILE A 323 -7.67 -7.13 12.79
CA ILE A 323 -7.58 -5.80 13.39
C ILE A 323 -6.39 -5.03 12.79
N ALA A 324 -5.21 -5.64 12.68
CA ALA A 324 -4.04 -4.97 12.12
C ALA A 324 -4.23 -4.56 10.65
N GLU A 325 -4.80 -5.43 9.82
CA GLU A 325 -5.08 -5.16 8.41
C GLU A 325 -6.08 -4.01 8.22
N LYS A 326 -7.18 -4.02 8.99
CA LYS A 326 -8.17 -2.93 8.94
C LYS A 326 -7.61 -1.63 9.49
N ALA A 327 -6.81 -1.69 10.56
CA ALA A 327 -6.19 -0.50 11.12
C ALA A 327 -5.23 0.17 10.13
N GLU A 328 -4.43 -0.64 9.43
CA GLU A 328 -3.58 -0.16 8.35
C GLU A 328 -4.38 0.41 7.18
N ALA A 329 -5.49 -0.24 6.79
CA ALA A 329 -6.37 0.28 5.74
C ALA A 329 -6.94 1.66 6.11
N LEU A 330 -7.40 1.84 7.35
CA LEU A 330 -7.91 3.11 7.86
C LEU A 330 -6.83 4.20 7.94
N ALA A 331 -5.60 3.86 8.31
CA ALA A 331 -4.48 4.80 8.31
C ALA A 331 -4.10 5.27 6.89
N ASN A 332 -4.45 4.51 5.86
CA ASN A 332 -4.24 4.89 4.46
C ASN A 332 -5.37 5.74 3.88
N LEU A 333 -6.48 5.93 4.60
CA LEU A 333 -7.57 6.81 4.18
C LEU A 333 -7.22 8.30 4.33
N ARG A 334 -7.91 9.13 3.56
CA ARG A 334 -7.92 10.59 3.76
C ARG A 334 -9.17 10.97 4.54
N TYR A 335 -8.97 11.80 5.55
CA TYR A 335 -10.00 12.28 6.46
C TYR A 335 -10.35 13.73 6.13
#